data_AF-A0A950EHN8-F1
#
_entry.id   AF-A0A950EHN8-F1
#
_cell.length_a   1.000
_cell.length_b   1.000
_cell.length_c   1.000
_cell.angle_alpha   90.00
_cell.angle_beta   90.00
_cell.angle_gamma   90.00
#
_symmetry.space_group_name_H-M   'P 1'
#
loop_
_entity.id
_entity.type
_entity.pdbx_description
1 polymer ?
#
loop_
_entity_poly.entity_id
_entity_poly.type
_entity_poly.pdbx_seq_one_letter_code
_entity_poly.pdbx_strand_id
1 'polypeptide(L)' 'MRRFGGLLLGLGLALAIGRSASAATDPKALGVGPAYEELGKLAVMHAGRIKPLDTLAREEVKQIFGRETIKLRDASN' A
#
# COMPACT_ATOMS: atom_id res chain seq x y z
N MET A 1 -25.24 35.26 -23.67
CA MET A 1 -25.20 33.82 -23.29
C MET A 1 -23.75 33.30 -23.30
N ARG A 2 -22.83 33.86 -22.49
CA ARG A 2 -21.39 33.50 -22.49
C ARG A 2 -20.84 33.09 -21.11
N ARG A 3 -21.70 32.99 -20.09
CA ARG A 3 -21.30 32.81 -18.68
C ARG A 3 -21.31 31.34 -18.20
N PHE A 4 -21.83 30.42 -19.01
CA PHE A 4 -21.94 29.00 -18.65
C PHE A 4 -20.75 28.14 -19.10
N GLY A 5 -19.85 28.66 -19.94
CA GLY A 5 -18.71 27.91 -20.47
C GLY A 5 -17.69 27.49 -19.41
N GLY A 6 -17.40 28.39 -18.44
CA GLY A 6 -16.50 28.06 -17.33
C GLY A 6 -17.07 27.02 -16.37
N LEU A 7 -18.40 26.96 -16.24
CA LEU A 7 -19.09 26.05 -15.35
C LEU A 7 -19.09 24.61 -15.89
N LEU A 8 -19.20 24.46 -17.22
CA LEU A 8 -19.05 23.16 -17.89
C LEU A 8 -17.61 22.64 -17.86
N LEU A 9 -16.62 23.54 -17.97
CA LEU A 9 -15.21 23.16 -17.90
C LEU A 9 -14.80 22.67 -16.49
N GLY A 10 -15.31 23.34 -15.45
CA GLY A 10 -15.09 22.93 -14.06
C GLY A 10 -15.75 21.59 -13.71
N LEU A 11 -16.95 21.33 -14.27
CA LEU A 11 -17.64 20.06 -14.07
C LEU A 11 -16.90 18.88 -14.70
N GLY A 12 -16.33 19.06 -15.89
CA GLY A 12 -15.51 18.04 -16.55
C GLY A 12 -14.25 17.67 -15.74
N LEU A 13 -13.60 18.66 -15.11
CA LEU A 13 -12.42 18.43 -14.28
C LEU A 13 -12.75 17.71 -12.97
N ALA A 14 -13.87 18.06 -12.32
CA ALA A 14 -14.34 17.36 -11.12
C ALA A 14 -14.66 15.88 -11.40
N LEU A 15 -15.22 15.57 -12.57
CA LEU A 15 -15.46 14.19 -13.03
C LEU A 15 -14.17 13.42 -13.32
N ALA A 16 -13.13 14.08 -13.81
CA ALA A 16 -11.83 13.44 -14.08
C ALA A 16 -11.05 13.11 -12.79
N ILE A 17 -11.25 13.87 -11.71
CA ILE A 17 -10.59 13.66 -10.41
C ILE A 17 -11.42 12.73 -9.51
N GLY A 18 -12.72 12.61 -9.76
CA GLY A 18 -13.66 11.73 -9.06
C GLY A 18 -13.50 10.23 -9.35
N ARG A 19 -12.28 9.74 -9.55
CA ARG A 19 -12.00 8.29 -9.43
C ARG A 19 -12.24 7.94 -7.96
N SER A 20 -13.43 7.42 -7.67
CA SER A 20 -13.73 6.81 -6.36
C SER A 20 -12.62 5.81 -6.05
N ALA A 21 -11.88 6.06 -4.98
CA ALA A 21 -11.10 5.00 -4.36
C ALA A 21 -12.08 3.86 -4.08
N SER A 22 -11.80 2.68 -4.62
CA SER A 22 -12.61 1.49 -4.33
C SER A 22 -12.75 1.42 -2.82
N ALA A 23 -13.99 1.40 -2.33
CA ALA A 23 -14.26 1.29 -0.90
C ALA A 23 -13.43 0.14 -0.35
N ALA A 24 -12.51 0.46 0.57
CA ALA A 24 -11.61 -0.52 1.16
C ALA A 24 -12.48 -1.53 1.89
N THR A 25 -12.71 -2.68 1.24
CA THR A 25 -13.30 -3.83 1.89
C THR A 25 -12.30 -4.25 2.95
N ASP A 26 -12.75 -4.49 4.18
CA ASP A 26 -11.86 -4.98 5.23
C ASP A 26 -11.06 -6.17 4.68
N PRO A 27 -9.72 -6.11 4.71
CA PRO A 27 -8.91 -7.13 4.10
C PRO A 27 -9.20 -8.47 4.78
N LYS A 28 -9.62 -9.47 4.00
CA LYS A 28 -9.88 -10.83 4.47
C LYS A 28 -8.69 -11.43 5.23
N ALA A 29 -7.47 -10.98 4.94
CA ALA A 29 -6.26 -11.28 5.67
C ALA A 29 -5.31 -10.07 5.63
N LEU A 30 -4.72 -9.71 6.77
CA LEU A 30 -3.69 -8.68 6.86
C LEU A 30 -2.37 -9.20 6.27
N GLY A 31 -1.60 -8.31 5.64
CA GLY A 31 -0.32 -8.66 5.03
C GLY A 31 -0.42 -9.41 3.70
N VAL A 32 -1.61 -9.49 3.10
CA VAL A 32 -1.84 -10.15 1.81
C VAL A 32 -2.46 -9.16 0.82
N GLY A 33 -2.05 -9.25 -0.44
CA GLY A 33 -2.64 -8.49 -1.55
C GLY A 33 -1.66 -7.53 -2.24
N PRO A 34 -2.09 -6.96 -3.37
CA PRO A 34 -1.21 -6.22 -4.27
C PRO A 34 -0.56 -4.98 -3.61
N ALA A 35 -1.27 -4.32 -2.69
CA ALA A 35 -0.72 -3.18 -1.96
C ALA A 35 0.50 -3.56 -1.08
N TYR A 36 0.47 -4.73 -0.43
CA TYR A 36 1.61 -5.20 0.36
C TYR A 36 2.79 -5.62 -0.53
N GLU A 37 2.51 -6.20 -1.71
CA GLU A 37 3.54 -6.50 -2.69
C GLU A 37 4.22 -5.23 -3.23
N GLU A 38 3.46 -4.16 -3.45
CA GLU A 38 4.02 -2.88 -3.86
C GLU A 38 4.82 -2.22 -2.74
N LEU A 39 4.30 -2.22 -1.51
CA LEU A 39 5.02 -1.71 -0.34
C LEU A 39 6.33 -2.47 -0.10
N GLY A 40 6.35 -3.79 -0.30
CA GLY A 40 7.55 -4.61 -0.14
C GLY A 40 8.69 -4.24 -1.09
N LYS A 41 8.38 -3.62 -2.24
CA LYS A 41 9.36 -3.17 -3.25
C LYS A 41 10.00 -1.82 -2.90
N LEU A 42 9.50 -1.12 -1.88
CA LEU A 42 10.07 0.17 -1.47
C LEU A 42 11.53 0.01 -1.06
N ALA A 43 12.38 0.85 -1.63
CA ALA A 43 13.79 0.89 -1.31
C ALA A 43 14.00 1.56 0.05
N VAL A 44 14.65 0.85 0.97
CA VAL A 44 14.94 1.32 2.33
C VAL A 44 16.44 1.24 2.58
N MET A 45 17.00 2.28 3.21
CA MET A 45 18.38 2.29 3.66
C MET A 45 18.49 1.52 4.98
N HIS A 46 19.37 0.53 5.05
CA HIS A 46 19.66 -0.19 6.29
C HIS A 46 21.12 -0.63 6.32
N ALA A 47 21.80 -0.35 7.43
CA ALA A 47 23.24 -0.63 7.62
C ALA A 47 24.13 -0.13 6.46
N GLY A 48 23.80 1.05 5.88
CA GLY A 48 24.55 1.65 4.78
C GLY A 48 24.31 1.03 3.39
N ARG A 49 23.42 0.04 3.28
CA ARG A 49 23.00 -0.56 2.00
C ARG A 49 21.52 -0.31 1.75
N ILE A 50 21.17 0.03 0.51
CA ILE A 50 19.79 0.13 0.08
C ILE A 50 19.29 -1.29 -0.26
N LYS A 51 18.21 -1.72 0.38
CA LYS A 51 17.52 -2.98 0.10
C LYS A 51 16.00 -2.80 0.05
N PRO A 52 15.27 -3.66 -0.66
CA PRO A 52 13.81 -3.65 -0.61
C PRO A 52 13.29 -3.91 0.82
N LEU A 53 12.16 -3.30 1.17
CA LEU A 53 11.52 -3.45 2.47
C LEU A 53 11.19 -4.92 2.79
N ASP A 54 10.73 -5.70 1.80
CA ASP A 54 10.46 -7.14 1.99
C ASP A 54 11.71 -7.93 2.37
N THR A 55 12.85 -7.63 1.73
CA THR A 55 14.13 -8.27 2.04
C THR A 55 14.58 -7.94 3.46
N LEU A 56 14.50 -6.67 3.85
CA LEU A 56 14.79 -6.25 5.22
C LEU A 56 13.89 -6.97 6.23
N ALA A 57 12.58 -6.99 5.99
CA ALA A 57 11.64 -7.63 6.90
C ALA A 57 11.94 -9.13 7.10
N ARG A 58 12.28 -9.86 6.03
CA ARG A 58 12.68 -11.28 6.11
C ARG A 58 13.94 -11.49 6.92
N GLU A 59 14.95 -10.62 6.73
CA GLU A 59 16.20 -10.69 7.49
C GLU A 59 15.98 -10.46 8.99
N GLU A 60 15.18 -9.47 9.37
CA GLU A 60 14.83 -9.19 10.77
C GLU A 60 14.07 -10.36 11.41
N VAL A 61 13.08 -10.90 10.69
CA VAL A 61 12.32 -12.07 11.17
C VAL A 61 13.25 -13.28 11.33
N LYS A 62 14.21 -13.47 10.42
CA LYS A 62 15.23 -14.52 10.52
C LYS A 62 16.17 -14.31 11.70
N GLN A 63 16.57 -13.07 11.98
CA GLN A 63 17.41 -12.75 13.13
C GLN A 63 16.70 -13.02 14.46
N ILE A 64 15.40 -12.72 14.55
CA ILE A 64 14.62 -12.91 15.78
C ILE A 64 14.19 -14.37 15.98
N PHE A 65 13.65 -15.01 14.93
CA PHE A 65 13.00 -16.32 15.03
C PHE A 65 13.83 -17.47 14.42
N GLY A 66 15.00 -17.20 13.84
CA GLY A 66 15.81 -18.19 13.12
C GLY A 66 15.22 -18.65 11.79
N ARG A 67 14.10 -18.05 11.35
CA ARG A 67 13.36 -18.41 10.13
C ARG A 67 12.91 -17.16 9.40
N GLU A 68 12.86 -17.19 8.08
CA GLU A 68 12.46 -16.03 7.25
C GLU A 68 10.95 -15.77 7.24
N THR A 69 10.15 -16.72 7.73
CA THR A 69 8.69 -16.61 7.75
C THR A 69 8.13 -17.31 8.98
N ILE A 70 7.15 -16.67 9.61
CA ILE A 70 6.44 -17.18 10.78
C ILE A 70 4.94 -17.11 10.53
N LYS A 71 4.18 -18.03 11.13
CA LYS A 71 2.73 -17.94 11.19
C LYS A 71 2.36 -17.18 12.45
N LEU A 72 1.75 -16.01 12.30
CA LEU A 72 1.14 -15.31 13.42
C LEU A 72 -0.17 -16.04 13.76
N ARG A 73 -0.36 -16.40 15.02
CA ARG A 73 -1.68 -16.83 15.50
C ARG A 73 -2.54 -15.58 15.63
N ASP A 74 -3.79 -15.65 15.16
CA ASP A 74 -4.73 -14.53 15.25
C ASP A 74 -4.77 -13.98 16.67
N ALA A 75 -4.57 -12.66 16.79
CA ALA A 75 -4.81 -11.92 18.01
C ALA A 75 -6.32 -11.68 18.17
N SER A 76 -7.11 -12.75 18.20
CA SER A 76 -8.49 -12.72 18.66
C SER A 76 -8.50 -13.23 20.10
N ASN A 77 -8.39 -12.29 21.03
CA ASN A 77 -8.74 -12.49 22.44
C ASN A 77 -9.61 -11.32 22.85
#